data_AF-A0A7J2VC71-F1
#
_entry.id   AF-A0A7J2VC71-F1
#
_cell.length_a   1.000
_cell.length_b   1.000
_cell.length_c   1.000
_cell.angle_alpha   90.00
_cell.angle_beta   90.00
_cell.angle_gamma   90.00
#
_symmetry.space_group_name_H-M   'P 1'
#
loop_
_entity.id
_entity.type
_entity.pdbx_description
1 polymer ?
#
loop_
_entity_poly.entity_id
_entity_poly.type
_entity_poly.pdbx_seq_one_letter_code
_entity_poly.pdbx_strand_id
1 'polypeptide(L)'
;MIKCKICGEIFLEWESAREHVKSKHREQVKYILSQLRLSKIKKLEKQGIDPEDRLLDASLNTQINTRVASHNYIYVERVQLTPL
;
A
#
# COMPACT_ATOMS: atom_id res chain seq x y z
N MET A 1 -9.20 -15.29 0.74
CA MET A 1 -9.82 -13.95 0.86
C MET A 1 -8.74 -12.93 1.13
N ILE A 2 -8.74 -11.84 0.36
CA ILE A 2 -7.72 -10.80 0.38
C ILE A 2 -8.35 -9.57 1.02
N LYS A 3 -7.75 -9.06 2.10
CA LYS A 3 -8.29 -7.92 2.84
C LYS A 3 -7.44 -6.68 2.55
N CYS A 4 -8.05 -5.62 2.03
CA CYS A 4 -7.42 -4.32 1.92
C CYS A 4 -7.03 -3.83 3.31
N LYS A 5 -5.75 -3.50 3.51
CA LYS A 5 -5.24 -3.01 4.80
C LYS A 5 -5.54 -1.53 5.07
N ILE A 6 -6.00 -0.81 4.04
CA ILE A 6 -6.31 0.62 4.12
C ILE A 6 -7.75 0.84 4.59
N CYS A 7 -8.72 0.16 3.99
CA CYS A 7 -10.14 0.31 4.30
C CYS A 7 -10.81 -0.92 4.91
N GLY A 8 -10.15 -2.08 4.88
CA GLY A 8 -10.69 -3.33 5.42
C GLY A 8 -11.62 -4.11 4.50
N GLU A 9 -11.89 -3.65 3.27
CA GLU A 9 -12.70 -4.39 2.30
C GLU A 9 -12.08 -5.75 1.97
N ILE A 10 -12.95 -6.75 1.75
CA ILE A 10 -12.56 -8.14 1.50
C ILE A 10 -12.90 -8.49 0.06
N PHE A 11 -11.90 -8.99 -0.65
CA PHE A 11 -11.98 -9.42 -2.04
C PHE A 11 -11.76 -10.93 -2.14
N LEU A 12 -12.44 -11.55 -3.10
CA LEU A 12 -12.25 -12.96 -3.43
C LEU A 12 -11.04 -13.16 -4.35
N GLU A 13 -10.79 -12.20 -5.24
CA GLU A 13 -9.74 -12.24 -6.26
C GLU A 13 -8.68 -11.18 -6.03
N TRP A 14 -7.43 -11.51 -6.37
CA TRP A 14 -6.29 -10.62 -6.20
C TRP A 14 -6.33 -9.41 -7.13
N GLU A 15 -6.76 -9.62 -8.38
CA GLU A 15 -6.87 -8.54 -9.36
C GLU A 15 -7.91 -7.50 -8.92
N SER A 16 -9.07 -7.95 -8.44
CA SER A 16 -10.10 -7.08 -7.87
C SER A 16 -9.58 -6.27 -6.68
N ALA A 17 -8.81 -6.90 -5.79
CA ALA A 17 -8.21 -6.21 -4.65
C ALA A 17 -7.16 -5.17 -5.09
N ARG A 18 -6.35 -5.49 -6.11
CA ARG A 18 -5.33 -4.59 -6.68
C ARG A 18 -5.95 -3.40 -7.39
N GLU A 19 -6.99 -3.62 -8.18
CA GLU A 19 -7.74 -2.55 -8.81
C GLU A 19 -8.42 -1.65 -7.77
N HIS A 20 -8.97 -2.23 -6.71
CA HIS A 20 -9.52 -1.48 -5.59
C HIS A 20 -8.49 -0.53 -4.97
N VAL A 21 -7.28 -1.01 -4.61
CA VAL A 21 -6.25 -0.13 -4.03
C VAL A 21 -5.82 0.94 -5.03
N LYS A 22 -5.65 0.56 -6.30
CA LYS A 22 -5.23 1.49 -7.36
C LYS A 22 -6.26 2.59 -7.64
N SER A 23 -7.56 2.31 -7.50
CA SER A 23 -8.64 3.25 -7.78
C SER A 23 -9.08 4.04 -6.55
N LYS A 24 -9.27 3.38 -5.41
CA LYS A 24 -9.80 3.99 -4.17
C LYS A 24 -8.73 4.58 -3.27
N HIS A 25 -7.49 4.08 -3.35
CA HIS A 25 -6.40 4.44 -2.44
C HIS A 25 -5.19 5.04 -3.16
N ARG A 26 -5.38 5.50 -4.41
CA ARG A 26 -4.32 6.07 -5.25
C ARG A 26 -3.54 7.20 -4.57
N GLU A 27 -4.25 8.13 -3.94
CA GLU A 27 -3.63 9.29 -3.29
C GLU A 27 -2.83 8.89 -2.05
N GLN A 28 -3.33 7.90 -1.29
CA GLN A 28 -2.61 7.35 -0.14
C GLN A 28 -1.34 6.62 -0.58
N VAL A 29 -1.39 5.87 -1.69
CA VAL A 29 -0.21 5.24 -2.28
C VAL A 29 0.82 6.29 -2.72
N LYS A 30 0.38 7.36 -3.39
CA LYS A 30 1.26 8.49 -3.76
C LYS A 30 1.87 9.20 -2.55
N TYR A 31 1.08 9.40 -1.50
CA TYR A 31 1.57 9.97 -0.25
C TYR A 31 2.63 9.07 0.39
N ILE A 32 2.37 7.77 0.46
CA ILE A 32 3.34 6.79 0.97
C ILE A 32 4.63 6.79 0.13
N LEU A 33 4.51 6.88 -1.20
CA LEU A 33 5.65 7.02 -2.10
C LEU A 33 6.47 8.28 -1.80
N SER A 34 5.82 9.42 -1.53
CA SER A 34 6.53 10.66 -1.21
C SER A 34 7.28 10.59 0.12
N GLN A 35 6.79 9.78 1.07
CA GLN A 35 7.47 9.54 2.35
C GLN A 35 8.60 8.50 2.26
N LEU A 36 8.70 7.76 1.16
CA LEU A 36 9.78 6.79 0.99
C LEU A 36 11.11 7.51 0.73
N ARG A 37 12.17 7.02 1.40
CA ARG A 37 13.53 7.49 1.12
C ARG A 37 13.85 7.26 -0.36
N LEU A 38 14.38 8.28 -1.03
CA LEU A 38 14.80 8.21 -2.44
C LEU A 38 15.75 7.04 -2.73
N SER A 39 16.60 6.66 -1.77
CA SER A 39 17.50 5.51 -1.88
C SER A 39 16.75 4.18 -2.03
N LYS A 40 15.56 4.07 -1.42
CA LYS A 40 14.70 2.89 -1.52
C LYS A 40 13.94 2.86 -2.84
N ILE A 41 13.46 4.02 -3.30
CA ILE A 41 12.84 4.17 -4.63
C ILE A 41 13.83 3.77 -5.72
N LYS A 42 15.04 4.35 -5.70
CA LYS A 42 16.13 4.00 -6.65
C LYS A 42 16.51 2.52 -6.63
N LYS A 43 16.43 1.86 -5.47
CA LYS A 43 16.71 0.43 -5.36
C LYS A 43 15.63 -0.40 -6.06
N LEU A 44 14.36 -0.03 -5.93
CA LEU A 44 13.24 -0.69 -6.62
C LEU A 44 13.36 -0.49 -8.14
N GLU A 45 13.63 0.73 -8.58
CA GLU A 45 13.86 1.05 -10.00
C GLU A 45 15.03 0.25 -10.59
N LYS A 46 16.15 0.15 -9.86
CA LYS A 46 17.31 -0.66 -10.29
C LYS A 46 16.98 -2.16 -10.41
N GLN A 47 15.97 -2.64 -9.68
CA GLN A 47 15.49 -4.02 -9.75
C GLN A 47 14.43 -4.21 -10.84
N GLY A 48 14.09 -3.17 -11.61
CA GLY A 48 13.01 -3.21 -12.59
C GLY A 48 11.61 -3.30 -11.96
N ILE A 49 11.48 -2.90 -10.68
CA ILE A 49 10.23 -2.98 -9.94
C ILE A 49 9.64 -1.58 -9.84
N ASP A 50 8.41 -1.43 -10.30
CA ASP A 50 7.68 -0.18 -10.15
C ASP A 50 7.35 0.06 -8.65
N PRO A 51 7.73 1.22 -8.09
CA PRO A 51 7.49 1.53 -6.68
C PRO A 51 6.00 1.60 -6.31
N GLU A 52 5.13 2.05 -7.22
CA GLU A 52 3.69 2.11 -7.00
C GLU A 52 3.13 0.69 -6.93
N ASP A 53 3.52 -0.17 -7.88
CA ASP A 53 3.10 -1.56 -7.94
C ASP A 53 3.52 -2.37 -6.70
N ARG A 54 4.75 -2.17 -6.24
CA ARG A 54 5.27 -2.76 -5.00
C ARG A 54 4.41 -2.40 -3.78
N LEU A 55 3.86 -1.19 -3.75
CA LEU A 55 3.04 -0.71 -2.65
C LEU A 55 1.57 -1.16 -2.74
N LEU A 56 1.04 -1.30 -3.95
CA LEU A 56 -0.27 -1.94 -4.17
C LEU A 56 -0.25 -3.35 -3.59
N ASP A 57 0.79 -4.12 -3.92
CA ASP A 57 0.96 -5.48 -3.42
C ASP A 57 1.12 -5.51 -1.90
N ALA A 58 1.94 -4.61 -1.34
CA ALA A 58 2.14 -4.53 0.10
C ALA A 58 0.84 -4.18 0.86
N SER A 59 -0.06 -3.41 0.24
CA SER A 59 -1.35 -3.03 0.82
C SER A 59 -2.37 -4.18 0.86
N LEU A 60 -2.07 -5.29 0.16
CA LEU A 60 -2.93 -6.46 -0.01
C LEU A 60 -2.33 -7.74 0.59
N ASN A 61 -1.03 -7.78 0.82
CA ASN A 61 -0.35 -9.02 1.14
C ASN A 61 -0.49 -9.43 2.62
N THR A 62 -1.01 -10.63 2.85
CA THR A 62 -1.15 -11.25 4.18
C THR A 62 0.16 -11.87 4.71
N GLN A 63 1.18 -12.07 3.85
CA GLN A 63 2.42 -12.80 4.19
C GLN A 63 3.73 -12.01 4.03
N ILE A 64 3.69 -10.70 3.74
CA ILE A 64 4.91 -9.88 3.73
C ILE A 64 5.30 -9.56 5.19
N ASN A 65 5.95 -10.55 5.81
CA ASN A 65 6.73 -10.41 7.03
C ASN A 65 8.09 -9.78 6.70
N THR A 66 8.11 -8.73 5.87
CA THR A 66 9.34 -7.99 5.62
C THR A 66 9.43 -6.88 6.65
N ARG A 67 10.60 -6.77 7.28
CA ARG A 67 11.08 -5.67 8.15
C ARG A 67 10.89 -4.24 7.59
N VAL A 68 10.20 -4.09 6.46
CA VAL A 68 9.67 -2.84 5.92
C VAL A 68 8.40 -2.38 6.67
N ALA A 69 7.62 -3.30 7.22
CA ALA A 69 6.36 -3.01 7.91
C ALA A 69 6.53 -2.54 9.37
N SER A 70 7.74 -2.59 9.92
CA SER A 70 7.95 -2.54 11.37
C SER A 70 7.78 -1.17 12.03
N HIS A 71 7.73 -0.05 11.29
CA HIS A 71 7.77 1.25 11.98
C HIS A 71 6.95 2.40 11.39
N ASN A 72 6.21 2.26 10.27
CA ASN A 72 5.45 3.42 9.76
C ASN A 72 4.26 3.16 8.80
N TYR A 73 3.87 1.92 8.52
CA TYR A 73 2.81 1.64 7.52
C TYR A 73 1.46 1.24 8.12
N ILE A 74 1.35 1.23 9.44
CA ILE A 74 0.10 1.02 10.17
C ILE A 74 -0.06 2.14 11.21
N TYR A 75 0.11 3.40 10.78
CA TYR A 75 -0.39 4.57 11.51
C TYR A 75 -1.37 5.30 10.60
N VAL A 76 -2.47 4.62 10.31
CA VAL A 76 -3.74 5.30 10.04
C VAL A 76 -4.78 4.77 11.04
N GLU A 77 -4.35 4.48 12.27
CA GLU A 77 -5.29 4.57 13.39
C GLU A 77 -5.56 6.05 13.62
N ARG A 78 -6.82 6.47 13.38
CA ARG A 78 -7.39 7.79 13.74
C ARG A 78 -7.09 8.99 12.82
N VAL A 79 -7.32 8.87 11.53
CA VAL A 79 -7.91 10.02 10.82
C VAL A 79 -9.41 9.74 10.71
N GLN A 80 -10.17 10.25 11.69
CA GLN A 80 -11.60 10.43 11.52
C GLN A 80 -11.80 11.35 10.31
N LEU A 81 -12.09 10.77 9.15
CA LEU A 81 -12.70 11.51 8.06
C LEU A 81 -14.15 11.76 8.50
N THR A 82 -14.35 12.84 9.23
CA THR A 82 -15.69 13.41 9.41
C THR A 82 -16.19 13.86 8.04
N PRO A 83 -17.40 13.48 7.62
CA PRO A 83 -17.98 14.01 6.39
C PRO A 83 -18.18 15.52 6.54
N LEU A 84 -17.73 16.28 5.52
CA LEU A 84 -18.13 17.67 5.30
C LEU A 84 -19.58 17.72 4.82
#